data_AF-A0A953KP59-F1
#
_entry.id   AF-A0A953KP59-F1
#
_cell.length_a   1.000
_cell.length_b   1.000
_cell.length_c   1.000
_cell.angle_alpha   90.00
_cell.angle_beta   90.00
_cell.angle_gamma   90.00
#
_symmetry.space_group_name_H-M   'P 1'
#
loop_
_entity.id
_entity.type
_entity.pdbx_description
1 polymer ?
#
loop_
_entity_poly.entity_id
_entity_poly.type
_entity_poly.pdbx_seq_one_letter_code
_entity_poly.pdbx_strand_id
1 'polypeptide(L)'
;TTLYAPFTGTIDRVAGTLTANVPAFVPINMIAAPGGTTHFKIVSAGAEVDFENETFVMDSQASGILPWDATATAVINLANAVTANSTHPLFLALGIEFYQQVNGQMYPLKNGAYNALALVKVSGQ
;
A
#
# COMPACT_ATOMS: atom_id res chain seq x y z
N THR A 1 -0.24 13.81 -6.45
CA THR A 1 -0.45 12.36 -6.31
C THR A 1 0.74 11.62 -6.87
N THR A 2 1.28 10.64 -6.15
CA THR A 2 2.52 9.92 -6.51
C THR A 2 2.26 8.68 -7.35
N LEU A 3 1.20 7.93 -7.05
CA LEU A 3 0.80 6.72 -7.76
C LEU A 3 -0.39 7.03 -8.67
N TYR A 4 -0.22 6.89 -9.98
CA TYR A 4 -1.26 7.05 -10.99
C TYR A 4 -1.82 5.72 -11.49
N ALA A 5 -1.16 4.60 -11.16
CA ALA A 5 -1.67 3.27 -11.48
C ALA A 5 -3.06 3.06 -10.87
N PRO A 6 -4.01 2.44 -11.61
CA PRO A 6 -5.33 2.17 -11.07
C PRO A 6 -5.23 1.20 -9.89
N PHE A 7 -6.07 1.39 -8.88
CA PHE A 7 -6.17 0.48 -7.75
C PHE A 7 -7.62 0.35 -7.30
N THR A 8 -7.92 -0.73 -6.60
CA THR A 8 -9.23 -0.97 -5.97
C THR A 8 -9.03 -1.44 -4.54
N GLY A 9 -9.73 -0.80 -3.61
CA GLY A 9 -9.79 -1.22 -2.21
C GLY A 9 -11.09 -1.99 -1.91
N THR A 10 -10.96 -3.15 -1.27
CA THR A 10 -12.09 -3.98 -0.83
C THR A 10 -11.98 -4.25 0.66
N ILE A 11 -13.10 -4.18 1.37
CA ILE A 11 -13.20 -4.55 2.79
C ILE A 11 -14.29 -5.62 2.87
N ASP A 12 -13.89 -6.85 3.17
CA ASP A 12 -14.78 -7.94 3.53
C ASP A 12 -14.83 -8.06 5.05
N ARG A 13 -15.89 -7.50 5.63
CA ARG A 13 -16.07 -7.45 7.07
C ARG A 13 -16.36 -8.83 7.67
N VAL A 14 -17.04 -9.71 6.91
CA VAL A 14 -17.38 -11.06 7.37
C VAL A 14 -16.12 -11.89 7.50
N ALA A 15 -15.24 -11.82 6.50
CA ALA A 15 -13.94 -12.49 6.52
C ALA A 15 -12.87 -11.77 7.37
N GLY A 16 -13.08 -10.50 7.72
CA GLY A 16 -12.06 -9.68 8.39
C GLY A 16 -10.87 -9.38 7.47
N THR A 17 -11.10 -9.18 6.17
CA THR A 17 -10.03 -8.99 5.18
C THR A 17 -10.16 -7.64 4.47
N LEU A 18 -9.08 -6.86 4.44
CA LEU A 18 -8.98 -5.60 3.73
C LEU A 18 -7.93 -5.73 2.61
N THR A 19 -8.37 -5.66 1.35
CA THR A 19 -7.52 -5.92 0.20
C THR A 19 -7.31 -4.68 -0.65
N ALA A 20 -6.06 -4.34 -0.93
CA ALA A 20 -5.68 -3.42 -1.99
C ALA A 20 -5.23 -4.21 -3.22
N ASN A 21 -5.94 -4.04 -4.33
CA ASN A 21 -5.59 -4.64 -5.62
C ASN A 21 -5.08 -3.55 -6.57
N VAL A 22 -3.94 -3.81 -7.21
CA VAL A 22 -3.34 -2.96 -8.24
C VAL A 22 -3.09 -3.85 -9.48
N PRO A 23 -3.86 -3.67 -10.57
CA PRO A 23 -3.60 -4.37 -11.83
C PRO A 23 -2.20 -4.10 -12.35
N ALA A 24 -1.71 -4.94 -13.26
CA ALA A 24 -0.42 -4.73 -13.92
C ALA A 24 -0.34 -3.32 -14.54
N PHE A 25 0.78 -2.62 -14.32
CA PHE A 25 1.01 -1.27 -14.84
C PHE A 25 2.48 -1.06 -15.20
N VAL A 26 2.78 -0.03 -15.99
CA VAL A 26 4.16 0.33 -16.36
C VAL A 26 4.69 1.41 -15.40
N PRO A 27 5.69 1.11 -14.55
CA PRO A 27 6.14 2.01 -13.46
C PRO A 27 6.60 3.40 -13.92
N ILE A 28 7.45 3.49 -14.95
CA ILE A 28 7.99 4.77 -15.41
C ILE A 28 6.91 5.73 -15.94
N ASN A 29 5.76 5.19 -16.37
CA ASN A 29 4.65 5.97 -16.90
C ASN A 29 3.61 6.33 -15.83
N MET A 30 3.51 5.53 -14.75
CA MET A 30 2.41 5.62 -13.79
C MET A 30 2.84 5.91 -12.35
N ILE A 31 4.12 6.16 -12.11
CA ILE A 31 4.65 6.59 -10.81
C ILE A 31 5.45 7.88 -10.99
N ALA A 32 5.05 8.95 -10.30
CA ALA A 32 5.88 10.14 -10.13
C ALA A 32 6.92 9.87 -9.02
N ALA A 33 8.07 9.33 -9.40
CA ALA A 33 9.14 8.98 -8.49
C ALA A 33 10.08 10.18 -8.19
N PRO A 34 10.63 10.29 -6.98
CA PRO A 34 11.66 11.27 -6.68
C PRO A 34 12.98 10.96 -7.42
N GLY A 35 13.82 11.99 -7.56
CA GLY A 35 15.17 11.82 -8.09
C GLY A 35 15.98 10.79 -7.29
N GLY A 36 16.74 9.94 -8.00
CA GLY A 36 17.53 8.85 -7.41
C GLY A 36 16.77 7.53 -7.25
N THR A 37 15.47 7.47 -7.56
CA THR A 37 14.71 6.22 -7.53
C THR A 37 15.25 5.24 -8.55
N THR A 38 15.48 4.00 -8.11
CA THR A 38 15.72 2.86 -9.00
C THR A 38 14.71 1.75 -8.77
N HIS A 39 14.11 1.68 -7.59
CA HIS A 39 13.12 0.67 -7.22
C HIS A 39 12.02 1.27 -6.34
N PHE A 40 10.91 0.54 -6.21
CA PHE A 40 9.80 0.92 -5.36
C PHE A 40 9.15 -0.31 -4.70
N LYS A 41 8.31 -0.07 -3.69
CA LYS A 41 7.35 -1.03 -3.15
C LYS A 41 5.97 -0.41 -3.11
N ILE A 42 4.94 -1.21 -3.39
CA ILE A 42 3.57 -0.88 -2.99
C ILE A 42 3.33 -1.49 -1.62
N VAL A 43 2.80 -0.69 -0.70
CA VAL A 43 2.51 -1.10 0.67
C VAL A 43 1.05 -0.86 0.99
N SER A 44 0.45 -1.68 1.83
CA SER A 44 -0.89 -1.44 2.38
C SER A 44 -0.92 -1.73 3.87
N ALA A 45 -1.87 -1.12 4.55
CA ALA A 45 -2.21 -1.47 5.92
C ALA A 45 -3.73 -1.52 6.06
N GLY A 46 -4.23 -2.58 6.70
CA GLY A 46 -5.60 -2.67 7.18
C GLY A 46 -5.62 -2.44 8.68
N ALA A 47 -6.52 -1.59 9.16
CA ALA A 47 -6.69 -1.33 10.58
C ALA A 47 -8.16 -1.42 10.98
N GLU A 48 -8.38 -2.06 12.12
CA GLU A 48 -9.61 -2.08 12.90
C GLU A 48 -9.36 -1.22 14.15
N VAL A 49 -10.21 -0.22 14.40
CA VAL A 49 -9.99 0.74 15.49
C VAL A 49 -11.19 0.78 16.43
N ASP A 50 -10.97 0.41 17.69
CA ASP A 50 -11.91 0.62 18.78
C ASP A 50 -11.61 1.98 19.43
N PHE A 51 -12.44 2.98 19.11
CA PHE A 51 -12.26 4.33 19.62
C PHE A 51 -12.65 4.46 21.09
N GLU A 52 -13.63 3.70 21.56
CA GLU A 52 -14.12 3.72 22.94
C GLU A 52 -13.09 3.18 23.92
N ASN A 53 -12.41 2.08 23.56
CA ASN A 53 -11.39 1.46 24.40
C ASN A 53 -9.95 1.88 24.03
N GLU A 54 -9.79 2.74 23.02
CA GLU A 54 -8.50 3.22 22.53
C GLU A 54 -7.55 2.08 22.10
N THR A 55 -8.10 1.04 21.46
CA THR A 55 -7.31 -0.12 20.96
C THR A 55 -7.44 -0.30 19.46
N PHE A 56 -6.52 -1.04 18.86
CA PHE A 56 -6.57 -1.36 17.44
C PHE A 56 -5.99 -2.75 17.14
N VAL A 57 -6.48 -3.33 16.04
CA VAL A 57 -5.87 -4.49 15.37
C VAL A 57 -5.42 -4.04 13.99
N MET A 58 -4.20 -4.38 13.59
CA MET A 58 -3.71 -4.05 12.26
C MET A 58 -2.90 -5.17 11.63
N ASP A 59 -2.92 -5.20 10.31
CA ASP A 59 -2.01 -5.98 9.49
C ASP A 59 -1.49 -5.11 8.34
N SER A 60 -0.26 -5.38 7.90
CA SER A 60 0.39 -4.63 6.84
C SER A 60 1.06 -5.57 5.86
N GLN A 61 0.88 -5.29 4.58
CA GLN A 61 1.39 -6.08 3.47
C GLN A 61 2.18 -5.21 2.51
N ALA A 62 3.10 -5.83 1.78
CA ALA A 62 3.90 -5.14 0.77
C ALA A 62 4.15 -6.03 -0.44
N SER A 63 4.33 -5.41 -1.60
CA SER A 63 4.93 -6.08 -2.75
C SER A 63 6.40 -6.42 -2.47
N GLY A 64 7.00 -7.20 -3.38
CA GLY A 64 8.46 -7.21 -3.51
C GLY A 64 9.01 -5.82 -3.86
N ILE A 65 10.33 -5.66 -3.77
CA ILE A 65 11.02 -4.49 -4.32
C ILE A 65 11.01 -4.63 -5.84
N LEU A 66 10.30 -3.74 -6.52
CA LEU A 66 10.10 -3.76 -7.96
C LEU A 66 10.99 -2.68 -8.63
N PRO A 67 11.57 -2.95 -9.81
CA PRO A 67 12.32 -1.94 -10.54
C PRO A 67 11.39 -0.82 -11.00
N TRP A 68 11.86 0.43 -10.92
CA TRP A 68 11.17 1.55 -11.54
C TRP A 68 11.68 1.71 -12.99
N ASP A 69 11.05 0.98 -13.91
CA ASP A 69 11.44 0.94 -15.32
C ASP A 69 10.22 0.90 -16.26
N ALA A 70 10.46 0.58 -17.54
CA ALA A 70 9.43 0.47 -18.57
C ALA A 70 8.78 -0.93 -18.65
N THR A 71 9.12 -1.85 -17.75
CA THR A 71 8.58 -3.21 -17.73
C THR A 71 7.29 -3.23 -16.91
N ALA A 72 6.22 -3.81 -17.45
CA ALA A 72 4.97 -3.92 -16.71
C ALA A 72 5.14 -4.82 -15.46
N THR A 73 4.53 -4.42 -14.34
CA THR A 73 4.46 -5.25 -13.14
C THR A 73 3.55 -6.46 -13.35
N ALA A 74 3.68 -7.48 -12.49
CA ALA A 74 2.57 -8.40 -12.26
C ALA A 74 1.41 -7.68 -11.54
N VAL A 75 0.25 -8.34 -11.44
CA VAL A 75 -0.83 -7.89 -10.56
C VAL A 75 -0.34 -7.92 -9.11
N ILE A 76 -0.54 -6.83 -8.38
CA ILE A 76 -0.21 -6.72 -6.96
C ILE A 76 -1.51 -6.84 -6.17
N ASN A 77 -1.56 -7.79 -5.24
CA ASN A 77 -2.71 -8.01 -4.39
C ASN A 77 -2.25 -8.10 -2.94
N LEU A 78 -2.62 -7.10 -2.13
CA LEU A 78 -2.20 -6.96 -0.74
C LEU A 78 -3.40 -7.14 0.17
N ALA A 79 -3.51 -8.29 0.82
CA ALA A 79 -4.63 -8.64 1.70
C ALA A 79 -4.21 -8.57 3.17
N ASN A 80 -4.80 -7.63 3.90
CA ASN A 80 -4.51 -7.37 5.30
C ASN A 80 -5.63 -7.98 6.16
N ALA A 81 -5.28 -8.79 7.15
CA ALA A 81 -6.25 -9.47 8.01
C ALA A 81 -6.49 -8.71 9.33
N VAL A 82 -7.75 -8.63 9.74
CA VAL A 82 -8.22 -8.11 11.04
C VAL A 82 -9.28 -9.06 11.61
N THR A 83 -9.99 -8.66 12.67
CA THR A 83 -11.02 -9.51 13.29
C THR A 83 -12.21 -9.72 12.34
N ALA A 84 -12.54 -10.98 12.08
CA ALA A 84 -13.74 -11.35 11.33
C ALA A 84 -15.01 -10.87 12.05
N ASN A 85 -15.97 -10.36 11.28
CA ASN A 85 -17.23 -9.78 11.78
C ASN A 85 -17.03 -8.62 12.77
N SER A 86 -15.91 -7.89 12.71
CA SER A 86 -15.68 -6.72 13.56
C SER A 86 -16.83 -5.72 13.44
N THR A 87 -17.27 -5.17 14.58
CA THR A 87 -18.25 -4.07 14.63
C THR A 87 -17.59 -2.69 14.63
N HIS A 88 -16.25 -2.63 14.68
CA HIS A 88 -15.47 -1.40 14.77
C HIS A 88 -15.15 -0.81 13.39
N PRO A 89 -14.89 0.50 13.28
CA PRO A 89 -14.43 1.12 12.04
C PRO A 89 -13.20 0.44 11.44
N LEU A 90 -13.24 0.24 10.12
CA LEU A 90 -12.18 -0.40 9.34
C LEU A 90 -11.57 0.59 8.35
N PHE A 91 -10.24 0.64 8.30
CA PHE A 91 -9.46 1.55 7.46
C PHE A 91 -8.50 0.75 6.59
N LEU A 92 -8.54 0.98 5.28
CA LEU A 92 -7.55 0.47 4.34
C LEU A 92 -6.70 1.63 3.83
N ALA A 93 -5.40 1.55 4.09
CA ALA A 93 -4.40 2.44 3.54
C ALA A 93 -3.63 1.76 2.40
N LEU A 94 -3.24 2.55 1.40
CA LEU A 94 -2.34 2.18 0.31
C LEU A 94 -1.25 3.23 0.20
N GLY A 95 -0.02 2.79 -0.02
CA GLY A 95 1.10 3.70 -0.25
C GLY A 95 2.19 3.12 -1.12
N ILE A 96 3.21 3.96 -1.33
CA ILE A 96 4.40 3.64 -2.11
C ILE A 96 5.65 4.08 -1.36
N GLU A 97 6.66 3.23 -1.37
CA GLU A 97 8.00 3.51 -0.85
C GLU A 97 9.01 3.49 -2.00
N PHE A 98 9.99 4.40 -1.95
CA PHE A 98 11.02 4.49 -2.97
C PHE A 98 12.38 4.06 -2.45
N TYR A 99 13.17 3.46 -3.35
CA TYR A 99 14.48 2.92 -3.05
C TYR A 99 15.48 3.32 -4.14
N GLN A 100 16.71 3.53 -3.73
CA GLN A 100 17.87 3.61 -4.60
C GLN A 100 18.74 2.38 -4.39
N GLN A 101 19.16 1.76 -5.48
CA GLN A 101 20.15 0.69 -5.44
C GLN A 101 21.55 1.28 -5.61
N VAL A 102 22.43 1.03 -4.65
CA VAL A 102 23.84 1.43 -4.70
C VAL A 102 24.69 0.20 -4.40
N ASN A 103 25.59 -0.15 -5.30
CA ASN A 103 26.46 -1.34 -5.18
C ASN A 103 25.68 -2.63 -4.85
N GLY A 104 24.52 -2.81 -5.48
CA GLY A 104 23.66 -3.97 -5.26
C GLY A 104 22.76 -3.90 -4.03
N GLN A 105 22.98 -2.94 -3.12
CA GLN A 105 22.20 -2.78 -1.89
C GLN A 105 21.06 -1.76 -2.08
N MET A 106 19.90 -2.05 -1.48
CA MET A 106 18.71 -1.19 -1.56
C MET A 106 18.66 -0.23 -0.37
N TYR A 107 18.63 1.07 -0.65
CA TYR A 107 18.54 2.13 0.34
C TYR A 107 17.19 2.85 0.20
N PRO A 108 16.39 2.96 1.26
CA PRO A 108 15.14 3.69 1.21
C PRO A 108 15.40 5.20 1.02
N LEU A 109 14.70 5.81 0.06
CA LEU A 109 14.74 7.25 -0.16
C LEU A 109 13.82 7.94 0.84
N LYS A 110 14.39 8.32 1.99
CA LYS A 110 13.68 9.00 3.10
C LYS A 110 13.65 10.52 2.92
N ASN A 111 13.22 11.02 1.76
CA ASN A 111 13.18 12.47 1.50
C ASN A 111 11.88 13.16 1.95
N GLY A 112 10.97 12.45 2.62
CA GLY A 112 9.77 12.99 3.26
C GLY A 112 8.68 13.51 2.32
N ALA A 113 9.00 13.82 1.07
CA ALA A 113 8.08 14.45 0.11
C ALA A 113 7.30 13.46 -0.76
N TYR A 114 7.72 12.19 -0.86
CA TYR A 114 7.17 11.26 -1.86
C TYR A 114 6.71 9.89 -1.34
N ASN A 115 6.95 9.53 -0.07
CA ASN A 115 6.33 8.33 0.53
C ASN A 115 4.86 8.65 0.82
N ALA A 116 4.04 8.57 -0.22
CA ALA A 116 2.63 8.90 -0.14
C ALA A 116 1.86 7.70 0.41
N LEU A 117 1.09 7.94 1.46
CA LEU A 117 0.07 7.03 1.97
C LEU A 117 -1.29 7.70 1.80
N ALA A 118 -2.28 6.95 1.33
CA ALA A 118 -3.66 7.41 1.24
C ALA A 118 -4.59 6.41 1.93
N LEU A 119 -5.59 6.92 2.67
CA LEU A 119 -6.74 6.12 3.05
C LEU A 119 -7.59 5.92 1.80
N VAL A 120 -7.62 4.69 1.29
CA VAL A 120 -8.31 4.34 0.04
C VAL A 120 -9.69 3.76 0.28
N LYS A 121 -9.97 3.32 1.52
CA LYS A 121 -11.30 2.90 1.92
C LYS A 121 -11.48 3.07 3.42
N VAL A 122 -12.68 3.50 3.80
CA VAL A 122 -13.15 3.54 5.18
C VAL A 122 -14.50 2.86 5.21
N SER A 123 -14.71 1.95 6.16
CA SER A 123 -16.00 1.36 6.43
C SER A 123 -16.37 1.67 7.87
N GLY A 124 -17.30 2.61 8.05
CA GLY A 124 -18.00 2.80 9.31
C GLY A 124 -19.05 1.71 9.54
N GLN A 125 -19.77 1.81 10.65
CA GLN A 125 -21.13 1.26 10.74
C GLN A 125 -22.15 2.37 10.45
#